data_AF-K0C948-F1
#
_entry.id   AF-K0C948-F1
#
_cell.length_a   1.000
_cell.length_b   1.000
_cell.length_c   1.000
_cell.angle_alpha   90.00
_cell.angle_beta   90.00
_cell.angle_gamma   90.00
#
_symmetry.space_group_name_H-M   'P 1'
#
loop_
_entity.id
_entity.type
_entity.pdbx_description
1 polymer ?
#
loop_
_entity_poly.entity_id
_entity_poly.type
_entity_poly.pdbx_seq_one_letter_code
_entity_poly.pdbx_strand_id
1 'polypeptide(L)' 'MHYRHGIPLWKDNRSEGDSLYFLDPDGHKLEFHCSDLASRLSTLREKPYPGMRWLQEGPEGN' A
#
# COMPACT_ATOMS: atom_id res chain seq x y z
N MET A 1 -8.47 -5.04 -22.34
CA MET A 1 -7.18 -4.54 -21.80
C MET A 1 -7.06 -3.07 -22.19
N HIS A 2 -7.31 -2.15 -21.25
CA HIS A 2 -7.20 -0.71 -21.51
C HIS A 2 -5.74 -0.28 -21.39
N TYR A 3 -5.06 -0.19 -22.54
CA TYR A 3 -3.71 0.36 -22.63
C TYR A 3 -3.78 1.89 -22.72
N ARG A 4 -3.78 2.59 -21.58
CA ARG A 4 -3.37 4.00 -21.59
C ARG A 4 -1.85 4.01 -21.50
N HIS A 5 -1.19 4.17 -22.65
CA HIS A 5 0.27 4.34 -22.82
C HIS A 5 1.18 3.09 -22.77
N GLY A 6 0.64 1.87 -22.94
CA GLY A 6 1.46 0.66 -23.17
C GLY A 6 2.12 0.06 -21.92
N ILE A 7 1.84 0.60 -20.73
CA ILE A 7 2.34 0.07 -19.46
C ILE A 7 1.30 -0.92 -18.90
N PRO A 8 1.64 -2.20 -18.69
CA PRO A 8 0.71 -3.16 -18.13
C PRO A 8 0.41 -2.86 -16.66
N LEU A 9 -0.87 -2.78 -16.30
CA LEU A 9 -1.31 -2.75 -14.91
C LEU A 9 -1.48 -4.19 -14.41
N TRP A 10 -0.91 -4.51 -13.26
CA TRP A 10 -0.93 -5.89 -12.72
C TRP A 10 -1.85 -6.07 -11.50
N LYS A 11 -2.35 -4.98 -10.92
CA LYS A 11 -3.25 -5.03 -9.77
C LYS A 11 -4.16 -3.81 -9.71
N ASP A 12 -5.44 -4.06 -9.45
CA ASP A 12 -6.40 -3.01 -9.12
C ASP A 12 -6.20 -2.53 -7.68
N ASN A 13 -6.19 -1.22 -7.50
CA ASN A 13 -6.15 -0.63 -6.17
C ASN A 13 -7.49 -0.89 -5.45
N ARG A 14 -7.42 -1.53 -4.28
CA ARG A 14 -8.57 -1.81 -3.40
C ARG A 14 -8.34 -1.30 -1.98
N SER A 15 -7.30 -0.51 -1.76
CA SER A 15 -6.98 0.10 -0.47
C SER A 15 -7.46 1.55 -0.41
N GLU A 16 -7.55 2.09 0.81
CA GLU A 16 -8.02 3.47 1.05
C GLU A 16 -7.10 4.56 0.50
N GLY A 17 -5.84 4.23 0.20
CA GLY A 17 -4.88 5.17 -0.40
C GLY A 17 -4.84 5.07 -1.92
N ASP A 18 -4.48 6.17 -2.59
CA ASP A 18 -4.22 6.19 -4.02
C ASP A 18 -2.92 5.44 -4.33
N SER A 19 -3.08 4.23 -4.86
CA SER A 19 -1.99 3.37 -5.34
C SER A 19 -2.17 3.04 -6.82
N LEU A 20 -1.06 3.01 -7.57
CA LEU A 20 -1.02 2.53 -8.94
C LEU A 20 0.00 1.39 -9.06
N TYR A 21 -0.47 0.22 -9.48
CA TYR A 21 0.36 -0.98 -9.65
C TYR A 21 0.64 -1.25 -11.12
N PHE A 22 1.91 -1.19 -11.51
CA PHE A 22 2.31 -1.32 -12.91
C PHE A 22 3.57 -2.17 -13.07
N LEU A 23 3.77 -2.68 -14.28
CA LEU A 23 4.96 -3.43 -14.67
C LEU A 23 5.90 -2.53 -15.46
N ASP A 24 7.19 -2.65 -15.20
CA ASP A 24 8.21 -2.13 -16.11
C ASP A 24 8.44 -3.11 -17.29
N PRO A 25 9.27 -2.75 -18.29
CA PRO A 25 9.53 -3.62 -19.44
C PRO A 25 10.08 -5.01 -19.10
N ASP A 26 10.82 -5.13 -18.00
CA ASP A 26 11.40 -6.40 -17.53
C ASP A 26 10.39 -7.24 -16.70
N GLY A 27 9.21 -6.68 -16.40
CA GLY A 27 8.14 -7.34 -15.66
C GLY A 27 8.26 -7.20 -14.14
N HIS A 28 9.08 -6.27 -13.65
CA HIS A 28 9.15 -5.92 -12.24
C HIS A 28 7.86 -5.24 -11.78
N LYS A 29 7.39 -5.66 -10.60
CA LYS A 29 6.17 -5.15 -9.98
C LYS A 29 6.47 -3.86 -9.22
N LEU A 30 6.04 -2.74 -9.77
CA LEU A 30 6.19 -1.42 -9.17
C LEU A 30 4.85 -0.90 -8.65
N GLU A 31 4.93 -0.02 -7.65
CA GLU A 31 3.80 0.68 -7.05
C GLU A 31 4.15 2.16 -6.88
N PHE A 32 3.29 3.05 -7.39
CA PHE A 32 3.23 4.42 -6.90
C PHE A 32 2.22 4.47 -5.77
N HIS A 33 2.60 5.05 -4.63
CA HIS A 33 1.74 5.17 -3.46
C HIS A 33 1.74 6.60 -2.94
N CYS A 34 0.57 7.24 -2.88
CA CYS A 34 0.40 8.63 -2.47
C CYS A 34 0.12 8.79 -0.96
N SER A 35 0.72 7.96 -0.11
CA SER A 35 0.69 8.18 1.35
C SER A 35 1.95 7.64 2.02
N ASP A 36 2.14 8.02 3.27
CA ASP A 36 3.26 7.53 4.09
C ASP A 36 2.81 6.42 5.05
N LEU A 37 3.80 5.87 5.76
CA LEU A 37 3.54 4.82 6.75
C LEU A 37 2.63 5.32 7.88
N ALA A 38 2.79 6.56 8.35
CA ALA A 38 2.02 7.10 9.45
C ALA A 38 0.52 7.20 9.12
N SER A 39 0.20 7.72 7.94
CA SER A 39 -1.16 7.78 7.39
C SER A 39 -1.76 6.39 7.27
N ARG A 40 -0.97 5.44 6.75
CA ARG A 40 -1.39 4.04 6.62
C ARG A 40 -1.70 3.39 7.96
N LEU A 41 -0.88 3.63 8.97
CA LEU A 41 -1.12 3.12 10.33
C LEU A 41 -2.36 3.79 10.95
N SER A 42 -2.61 5.07 10.70
CA SER A 42 -3.83 5.74 11.15
C SER A 42 -5.09 5.09 10.58
N THR A 43 -5.13 4.85 9.26
CA THR A 43 -6.21 4.09 8.62
C THR A 43 -6.41 2.71 9.25
N LEU A 44 -5.32 2.00 9.56
CA LEU A 44 -5.41 0.66 10.18
C LEU A 44 -5.91 0.68 11.62
N ARG A 45 -5.87 1.83 12.32
CA ARG A 45 -6.54 1.98 13.62
C ARG A 45 -8.06 2.03 13.48
N GLU A 46 -8.56 2.60 12.38
CA GLU A 46 -10.00 2.69 12.09
C GLU A 46 -10.55 1.41 11.47
N LYS A 47 -9.81 0.82 10.51
CA LYS A 47 -10.18 -0.41 9.82
C LYS A 47 -9.00 -1.40 9.83
N PRO A 48 -8.82 -2.14 10.94
CA PRO A 48 -7.76 -3.12 11.05
C PRO A 48 -8.01 -4.31 10.11
N TYR A 49 -6.92 -4.93 9.66
CA TYR A 49 -7.04 -6.22 8.97
C TYR A 49 -7.48 -7.33 9.92
N PRO A 50 -8.15 -8.38 9.41
CA PRO A 50 -8.46 -9.55 10.21
C PRO A 50 -7.20 -10.14 10.86
N GLY A 51 -7.22 -10.24 12.19
CA GLY A 51 -6.10 -10.78 12.98
C GLY A 51 -4.91 -9.83 13.19
N MET A 52 -5.00 -8.57 12.77
CA MET A 52 -3.96 -7.56 13.02
C MET A 52 -3.76 -7.35 14.53
N ARG A 53 -2.50 -7.27 14.96
CA ARG A 53 -2.10 -6.94 16.33
C ARG A 53 -1.11 -5.78 16.30
N TRP A 54 -1.33 -4.80 17.15
CA TRP A 54 -0.36 -3.72 17.37
C TRP A 54 0.80 -4.26 18.20
N LEU A 55 2.02 -4.08 17.70
CA LEU A 55 3.22 -4.29 18.51
C LEU A 55 3.27 -3.13 19.51
N GLN A 56 3.25 -3.41 20.82
CA GLN A 56 3.53 -2.37 21.80
C GLN A 56 4.92 -1.82 21.54
N GLU A 57 5.07 -0.48 21.57
CA GLU A 57 6.40 0.10 21.73
C GLU A 57 6.99 -0.49 23.01
N GLY A 58 8.24 -0.96 22.93
CA GLY A 58 8.96 -1.45 24.10
C GLY A 58 8.93 -0.41 25.22
N PRO A 59 9.11 -0.82 26.48
CA PRO A 59 8.91 0.05 27.63
C PRO A 59 9.68 1.35 27.43
N GLU A 60 8.95 2.46 27.55
CA GLU A 60 9.49 3.80 27.43
C GLU A 60 10.75 3.90 28.29
N GLY A 61 11.87 4.24 27.64
CA GLY A 61 13.11 4.50 28.33
C GLY A 61 12.93 5.66 29.29
N ASN A 62 13.01 5.36 30.57
CA ASN A 62 13.29 6.31 31.64
C ASN A 62 14.68 6.92 31.48
#